data_AF-A0A1M2VFW2-F1
#
_entry.id   AF-A0A1M2VFW2-F1
#
_cell.length_a   1.000
_cell.length_b   1.000
_cell.length_c   1.000
_cell.angle_alpha   90.00
_cell.angle_beta   90.00
_cell.angle_gamma   90.00
#
_symmetry.space_group_name_H-M   'P 1'
#
loop_
_entity.id
_entity.type
_entity.pdbx_description
1 polymer ?
#
loop_
_entity_poly.entity_id
_entity_poly.type
_entity_poly.pdbx_seq_one_letter_code
_entity_poly.pdbx_strand_id
1 'polypeptide(L)'
;MEASEEEYALTFPHLLRNVARLSPMLEELEISSCASFSGISRMPKLRILTILGEVSADALRDAKLDMLQELESLKIALAPDPEPAMHPSPSNLTCCR
;
A
#
# COMPACT_ATOMS: atom_id res chain seq x y z
N MET A 1 -14.07 -21.39 12.20
CA MET A 1 -13.42 -21.33 10.88
C MET A 1 -13.29 -19.86 10.59
N GLU A 2 -12.33 -19.24 11.26
CA GLU A 2 -12.08 -17.81 11.18
C GLU A 2 -11.10 -17.66 10.02
N ALA A 3 -11.56 -17.05 8.93
CA ALA A 3 -10.63 -16.62 7.89
C ALA A 3 -9.64 -15.67 8.58
N SER A 4 -8.37 -16.08 8.68
CA SER A 4 -7.32 -15.20 9.18
C SER A 4 -7.35 -13.94 8.33
N GLU A 5 -7.26 -12.77 8.95
CA GLU A 5 -7.22 -11.47 8.26
C GLU A 5 -6.14 -11.41 7.16
N GLU A 6 -5.15 -12.31 7.24
CA GLU A 6 -4.11 -12.60 6.25
C GLU A 6 -4.65 -13.12 4.90
N GLU A 7 -5.83 -13.74 4.86
CA GLU A 7 -6.44 -14.28 3.63
C GLU A 7 -7.15 -13.20 2.80
N TYR A 8 -7.50 -12.05 3.41
CA TYR A 8 -7.92 -10.85 2.67
C TYR A 8 -6.73 -10.02 2.19
N ALA A 9 -5.55 -10.20 2.80
CA ALA A 9 -4.29 -9.64 2.31
C ALA A 9 -3.80 -10.32 1.02
N LEU A 10 -4.44 -11.43 0.62
CA LEU A 10 -4.37 -11.95 -0.75
C LEU A 10 -5.15 -11.04 -1.69
N THR A 11 -4.53 -9.89 -1.95
CA THR A 11 -4.29 -9.36 -3.29
C THR A 11 -5.44 -9.62 -4.27
N PHE A 12 -6.26 -8.60 -4.50
CA PHE A 12 -6.99 -8.51 -5.75
C PHE A 12 -6.08 -7.77 -6.76
N PRO A 13 -5.15 -8.44 -7.47
CA PRO A 13 -4.29 -7.80 -8.48
C PRO A 13 -5.09 -7.20 -9.66
N HIS A 14 -6.41 -7.40 -9.64
CA HIS A 14 -7.34 -6.94 -10.65
C HIS A 14 -8.40 -5.99 -10.11
N LEU A 15 -8.40 -5.65 -8.81
CA LEU A 15 -9.39 -4.71 -8.25
C LEU A 15 -9.32 -3.38 -8.96
N LEU A 16 -8.12 -2.79 -9.06
CA LEU A 16 -7.93 -1.50 -9.72
C LEU A 16 -8.25 -1.55 -11.21
N ARG A 17 -7.98 -2.68 -11.87
CA ARG A 17 -8.41 -2.91 -13.26
C ARG A 17 -9.93 -2.95 -13.38
N ASN A 18 -10.63 -3.56 -12.43
CA ASN A 18 -12.09 -3.62 -12.41
C ASN A 18 -12.69 -2.25 -12.08
N VAL A 19 -12.14 -1.51 -11.12
CA VAL A 19 -12.53 -0.13 -10.79
C VAL A 19 -12.33 0.76 -12.02
N ALA A 20 -11.18 0.70 -12.68
CA ALA A 20 -10.92 1.46 -13.90
C ALA A 20 -11.93 1.16 -15.02
N ARG A 21 -12.38 -0.10 -15.12
CA ARG A 21 -13.40 -0.51 -16.09
C ARG A 21 -14.81 -0.02 -15.72
N LEU A 22 -15.15 -0.05 -14.44
CA LEU A 22 -16.49 0.31 -13.93
C LEU A 22 -16.65 1.83 -13.77
N SER A 23 -15.54 2.54 -13.55
CA SER A 23 -15.51 3.96 -13.24
C SER A 23 -14.46 4.68 -14.10
N PRO A 24 -14.66 4.77 -15.43
CA PRO A 24 -13.69 5.41 -16.33
C PRO A 24 -13.56 6.93 -16.12
N MET A 25 -14.52 7.55 -15.43
CA MET A 25 -14.54 8.97 -15.07
C MET A 25 -14.06 9.22 -13.63
N LEU A 26 -13.43 8.23 -12.98
CA LEU A 26 -12.93 8.39 -11.61
C LEU A 26 -11.80 9.44 -11.60
N GLU A 27 -12.03 10.54 -10.87
CA GLU A 27 -11.05 11.62 -10.70
C GLU A 27 -10.22 11.49 -9.43
N GLU A 28 -10.78 10.86 -8.40
CA GLU A 28 -10.15 10.74 -7.08
C GLU A 28 -10.16 9.29 -6.62
N LEU A 29 -9.01 8.82 -6.13
CA LEU A 29 -8.85 7.47 -5.62
C LEU A 29 -7.99 7.47 -4.36
N GLU A 30 -8.56 6.93 -3.28
CA GLU A 30 -7.84 6.62 -2.05
C GLU A 30 -7.73 5.11 -1.89
N ILE A 31 -6.51 4.64 -1.61
CA ILE A 31 -6.21 3.23 -1.42
C ILE A 31 -5.48 3.07 -0.09
N SER A 32 -5.96 2.16 0.74
CA SER A 32 -5.30 1.76 1.99
C SER A 32 -4.81 0.32 1.88
N SER A 33 -3.57 0.07 2.34
CA SER A 33 -2.97 -1.27 2.48
C SER A 33 -3.17 -2.18 1.27
N CYS A 34 -2.67 -1.75 0.11
CA CYS A 34 -2.78 -2.51 -1.13
C CYS A 34 -1.43 -3.09 -1.56
N ALA A 35 -1.40 -4.41 -1.74
CA ALA A 35 -0.20 -5.13 -2.15
C ALA A 35 0.10 -5.01 -3.65
N SER A 36 -0.83 -4.53 -4.48
CA SER A 36 -0.60 -4.32 -5.92
C SER A 36 -1.41 -3.16 -6.46
N PHE A 37 -0.72 -2.23 -7.14
CA PHE A 37 -1.32 -1.08 -7.80
C PHE A 37 -1.58 -1.31 -9.31
N SER A 38 -1.49 -2.56 -9.77
CA SER A 38 -1.63 -2.91 -11.18
C SER A 38 -2.97 -2.47 -11.75
N GLY A 39 -2.92 -1.64 -12.79
CA GLY A 39 -4.12 -1.16 -13.49
C GLY A 39 -4.62 0.22 -13.06
N ILE A 40 -3.99 0.89 -12.09
CA ILE A 40 -4.24 2.33 -11.82
C ILE A 40 -4.06 3.17 -13.08
N SER A 41 -3.03 2.85 -13.89
CA SER A 41 -2.75 3.53 -15.16
C SER A 41 -3.90 3.48 -16.19
N ARG A 42 -4.95 2.69 -15.93
CA ARG A 42 -6.15 2.60 -16.77
C ARG A 42 -7.25 3.59 -16.38
N MET A 43 -6.98 4.47 -15.41
CA MET A 43 -7.89 5.54 -14.99
C MET A 43 -7.42 6.86 -15.60
N PRO A 44 -7.80 7.16 -16.87
CA PRO A 44 -7.23 8.28 -17.61
C PRO A 44 -7.62 9.65 -17.03
N LYS A 45 -8.67 9.69 -16.20
CA LYS A 45 -9.20 10.90 -15.58
C LYS A 45 -8.76 11.08 -14.13
N LEU A 46 -7.88 10.22 -13.63
CA LEU A 46 -7.44 10.29 -12.23
C LEU A 46 -6.55 11.52 -12.02
N ARG A 47 -7.00 12.42 -11.16
CA ARG A 47 -6.32 13.68 -10.80
C ARG A 47 -5.72 13.62 -9.40
N ILE A 48 -6.37 12.91 -8.49
CA ILE A 48 -5.94 12.78 -7.10
C ILE A 48 -5.77 11.30 -6.76
N LEU A 49 -4.57 10.93 -6.33
CA LEU A 49 -4.24 9.60 -5.85
C LEU A 49 -3.65 9.67 -4.44
N THR A 50 -4.32 9.04 -3.49
CA THR A 50 -3.85 8.88 -2.10
C THR A 50 -3.59 7.42 -1.81
N ILE A 51 -2.39 7.12 -1.34
CA ILE A 51 -1.96 5.78 -0.94
C ILE A 51 -1.57 5.81 0.53
N LEU A 52 -2.26 5.00 1.35
CA LEU A 52 -2.09 4.91 2.79
C LEU A 52 -1.57 3.51 3.20
N GLY A 53 -0.65 3.48 4.15
CA GLY A 53 -0.13 2.24 4.75
C GLY A 53 1.21 1.80 4.17
N GLU A 54 1.60 0.56 4.46
CA GLU A 54 2.85 -0.01 3.95
C GLU A 54 2.76 -0.33 2.46
N VAL A 55 3.71 0.18 1.70
CA VAL A 55 3.79 0.01 0.26
C VAL A 55 5.20 -0.34 -0.13
N SER A 56 5.35 -1.45 -0.86
CA SER A 56 6.63 -1.84 -1.44
C SER A 56 6.99 -0.97 -2.64
N ALA A 57 8.29 -0.73 -2.84
CA ALA A 57 8.78 -0.01 -4.01
C ALA A 57 8.37 -0.71 -5.32
N ASP A 58 8.35 -2.04 -5.36
CA ASP A 58 7.89 -2.82 -6.50
C ASP A 58 6.42 -2.54 -6.84
N ALA A 59 5.54 -2.49 -5.83
CA ALA A 59 4.13 -2.18 -6.05
C ALA A 59 3.96 -0.79 -6.69
N LEU A 60 4.74 0.22 -6.26
CA LEU A 60 4.72 1.55 -6.85
C LEU A 60 5.24 1.56 -8.30
N ARG A 61 6.27 0.77 -8.61
CA ARG A 61 6.76 0.63 -10.00
C ARG A 61 5.71 0.00 -10.90
N ASP A 62 4.99 -1.01 -10.42
CA ASP A 62 3.90 -1.65 -11.16
C ASP A 62 2.68 -0.75 -11.38
N ALA A 63 2.51 0.29 -10.55
CA ALA A 63 1.41 1.25 -10.70
C ALA A 63 1.48 2.06 -12.00
N LYS A 64 2.68 2.21 -12.58
CA LYS A 64 2.95 3.02 -13.79
C LYS A 64 2.32 4.41 -13.71
N LEU A 65 2.61 5.12 -12.61
CA LEU A 65 2.04 6.44 -12.33
C LEU A 65 2.42 7.47 -13.41
N ASP A 66 3.50 7.23 -14.17
CA ASP A 66 3.91 8.04 -15.32
C ASP A 66 2.86 8.08 -16.46
N MET A 67 1.95 7.10 -16.50
CA MET A 67 0.88 7.04 -17.50
C MET A 67 -0.33 7.91 -17.14
N LEU A 68 -0.41 8.42 -15.90
CA LEU A 68 -1.51 9.25 -15.43
C LEU A 68 -1.27 10.73 -15.80
N GLN A 69 -1.61 11.08 -17.04
CA GLN A 69 -1.34 12.41 -17.59
C GLN A 69 -2.11 13.55 -16.89
N GLU A 70 -3.24 13.25 -16.27
CA GLU A 70 -4.09 14.24 -15.58
C GLU A 70 -3.81 14.26 -14.06
N LEU A 71 -2.81 13.51 -13.58
CA LEU A 71 -2.52 13.44 -12.15
C LEU A 71 -1.93 14.76 -11.66
N GLU A 72 -2.66 15.43 -10.78
CA GLU A 72 -2.29 16.72 -10.20
C GLU A 72 -1.73 16.56 -8.79
N SER A 73 -2.18 15.54 -8.07
CA SER A 73 -1.80 15.31 -6.68
C SER A 73 -1.55 13.83 -6.41
N LEU A 74 -0.37 13.54 -5.85
CA LEU A 74 0.02 12.24 -5.36
C LEU A 74 0.43 12.35 -3.89
N LYS A 75 -0.26 11.62 -3.02
CA LYS A 75 0.09 11.50 -1.60
C LYS A 75 0.39 10.05 -1.27
N ILE A 76 1.57 9.79 -0.74
CA ILE A 76 1.97 8.48 -0.23
C ILE A 76 2.29 8.66 1.25
N ALA A 77 1.46 8.08 2.13
CA ALA A 77 1.66 8.09 3.57
C ALA A 77 2.08 6.69 4.02
N LEU A 78 3.39 6.49 4.13
CA LEU A 78 3.98 5.26 4.67
C LEU A 78 3.75 5.22 6.18
N ALA A 79 3.38 4.05 6.71
CA ALA A 79 3.35 3.85 8.16
C ALA A 79 4.76 4.10 8.73
N PRO A 80 4.89 4.69 9.93
CA PRO A 80 6.19 4.81 10.58
C PRO A 80 6.78 3.43 10.78
N ASP A 81 8.09 3.30 10.51
CA ASP A 81 8.88 2.10 10.79
C ASP A 81 8.56 1.63 12.22
N PRO A 82 8.26 0.34 12.47
CA PRO A 82 8.08 -0.13 13.82
C PRO A 82 9.40 0.13 14.56
N GLU A 83 9.38 1.03 15.55
CA GLU A 83 10.54 1.33 16.39
C GLU A 83 11.20 -0.01 16.76
N PRO A 84 12.51 -0.19 16.52
CA PRO A 84 13.16 -1.47 16.75
C PRO A 84 12.91 -1.82 18.21
N ALA A 85 12.16 -2.91 18.43
CA ALA A 85 11.78 -3.39 19.73
C ALA A 85 13.02 -3.37 20.62
N MET A 86 13.01 -2.49 21.62
CA MET A 86 14.10 -2.29 22.54
C MET A 86 14.31 -3.62 23.26
N HIS A 87 15.27 -4.42 22.78
CA HIS A 87 15.62 -5.69 23.38
C HIS A 87 15.94 -5.41 24.86
N PRO A 88 15.24 -6.03 25.84
CA PRO A 88 15.71 -5.96 27.20
C PRO A 88 17.10 -6.61 27.22
N SER A 89 18.11 -5.80 27.53
CA SER A 89 19.49 -6.27 27.66
C SER A 89 19.53 -7.41 28.69
N PRO A 90 20.02 -8.62 28.35
CA PRO A 90 20.23 -9.64 29.36
C PRO A 90 21.51 -9.28 30.11
N SER A 91 21.39 -8.49 31.17
CA SER A 91 22.52 -8.17 32.04
C SER A 91 22.05 -8.01 33.48
N ASN A 92 21.86 -9.14 34.16
CA ASN A 92 22.40 -9.37 35.50
C ASN A 92 22.14 -10.82 35.94
N LEU A 93 22.87 -11.76 35.34
CA LEU A 93 23.28 -12.97 36.04
C LEU A 93 24.65 -12.70 36.67
N THR A 94 24.69 -11.90 37.74
CA THR A 94 25.78 -12.04 38.72
C THR A 94 25.41 -13.16 39.68
N CYS A 95 25.61 -14.39 39.19
CA CYS A 95 26.13 -15.45 40.03
C CYS A 95 27.59 -15.08 40.34
N CYS A 96 27.90 -14.75 41.60
CA CYS A 96 29.19 -14.99 42.21
C CYS A 96 29.14 -14.65 43.72
N ARG A 97 29.23 -15.73 44.50
CA ARG A 97 29.78 -15.87 45.86
C ARG A 97 28.92 -15.55 47.07
#